data_AF-A0A9P7GHJ2-F1
#
_entry.id   AF-A0A9P7GHJ2-F1
#
_cell.length_a   1.000
_cell.length_b   1.000
_cell.length_c   1.000
_cell.angle_alpha   90.00
_cell.angle_beta   90.00
_cell.angle_gamma   90.00
#
_symmetry.space_group_name_H-M   'P 1'
#
loop_
_entity.id
_entity.type
_entity.pdbx_description
1 polymer ?
#
loop_
_entity_poly.entity_id
_entity_poly.type
_entity_poly.pdbx_seq_one_letter_code
_entity_poly.pdbx_strand_id
1 'polypeptide(L)' 'MAPGKYWLLKAEPDTRVVKGKDVKFSVDDFESVKASPWEGVRNYEARNLMKEMQVGEKVGIA' A
#
# COMPACT_ATOMS: atom_id res chain seq x y z
N MET A 1 -0.55 -26.55 1.90
CA MET A 1 -1.08 -25.25 1.43
C MET A 1 0.06 -24.60 0.64
N ALA A 2 -0.09 -24.39 -0.67
CA ALA A 2 0.94 -23.67 -1.43
C ALA A 2 1.12 -22.28 -0.81
N PRO A 3 2.35 -21.74 -0.74
CA PRO A 3 2.54 -20.39 -0.22
C PRO A 3 1.74 -19.42 -1.09
N GLY A 4 0.86 -18.62 -0.47
CA GLY A 4 0.14 -17.53 -1.16
C GLY A 4 1.11 -16.53 -1.77
N LYS A 5 0.64 -15.67 -2.68
CA LYS A 5 1.50 -14.64 -3.29
C LYS A 5 1.97 -13.66 -2.21
N TYR A 6 3.10 -13.02 -2.50
CA TYR A 6 3.66 -11.93 -1.71
C TYR A 6 3.62 -10.66 -2.54
N TRP A 7 3.34 -9.55 -1.88
CA TRP A 7 3.18 -8.25 -2.53
C TRP A 7 4.05 -7.20 -1.83
N LEU A 8 4.51 -6.21 -2.61
CA LEU A 8 5.24 -5.05 -2.10
C LEU A 8 4.51 -3.78 -2.53
N LEU A 9 4.15 -2.94 -1.56
CA LEU A 9 3.42 -1.71 -1.77
C LEU A 9 4.33 -0.54 -1.41
N LYS A 10 4.36 0.49 -2.25
CA LYS A 10 5.24 1.65 -2.08
C LYS A 10 4.51 2.82 -1.42
N ALA A 11 5.07 3.37 -0.35
CA ALA A 11 4.56 4.56 0.30
C ALA A 11 5.69 5.57 0.55
N GLU A 12 5.33 6.82 0.85
CA GLU A 12 6.32 7.85 1.15
C GLU A 12 6.37 8.10 2.66
N PRO A 13 7.49 7.81 3.33
CA PRO A 13 7.57 7.97 4.79
C PRO A 13 7.68 9.43 5.22
N ASP A 14 8.05 10.34 4.31
CA ASP A 14 8.25 11.76 4.59
C ASP A 14 7.10 12.62 4.04
N THR A 15 6.90 13.79 4.65
CA THR A 15 5.89 14.75 4.20
C THR A 15 6.17 15.22 2.78
N ARG A 16 5.16 15.07 1.92
CA ARG A 16 5.14 15.65 0.59
C ARG A 16 3.73 16.09 0.25
N VAL A 17 3.58 17.36 -0.12
CA VAL A 17 2.27 17.91 -0.44
C VAL A 17 1.99 17.78 -1.93
N VAL A 18 0.92 17.05 -2.27
CA VAL A 18 0.41 16.91 -3.64
C VAL A 18 -1.01 17.46 -3.66
N LYS A 19 -1.24 18.51 -4.47
CA LYS A 19 -2.55 19.18 -4.59
C LYS A 19 -3.14 19.61 -3.23
N GLY A 20 -2.29 20.10 -2.34
CA GLY A 20 -2.70 20.58 -1.00
C GLY A 20 -2.94 19.47 0.03
N LYS A 21 -2.73 18.20 -0.30
CA LYS A 21 -2.81 17.07 0.64
C LYS A 21 -1.42 16.51 0.91
N ASP A 22 -1.06 16.30 2.18
CA ASP A 22 0.12 15.53 2.54
C ASP A 22 -0.11 14.05 2.21
N VAL A 23 0.82 13.44 1.47
CA VAL A 23 0.75 12.04 1.05
C VAL A 23 1.66 11.11 1.86
N LYS A 24 2.24 11.61 2.97
CA LYS A 24 3.02 10.84 3.92
C LYS A 24 2.25 9.61 4.42
N PHE A 25 2.87 8.45 4.34
CA PHE A 25 2.42 7.22 4.97
C PHE A 25 3.61 6.28 5.20
N SER A 26 4.00 6.11 6.47
CA SER A 26 5.10 5.24 6.89
C SER A 26 4.62 3.89 7.44
N VAL A 27 5.55 2.98 7.71
CA VAL A 27 5.26 1.72 8.41
C VAL A 27 4.74 2.00 9.83
N ASP A 28 5.32 2.96 10.53
CA ASP A 28 4.86 3.36 11.87
C ASP A 28 3.43 3.89 11.85
N ASP A 29 3.08 4.68 10.81
CA ASP A 29 1.71 5.13 10.60
C ASP A 29 0.77 3.93 10.41
N PHE A 30 1.17 2.94 9.62
CA PHE A 30 0.39 1.71 9.40
C PHE A 30 0.21 0.89 10.70
N GLU A 31 1.27 0.72 11.48
CA GLU A 31 1.20 0.00 12.77
C GLU A 31 0.24 0.67 13.75
N SER A 32 0.17 2.01 13.75
CA SER A 32 -0.74 2.77 14.59
C SER A 32 -2.22 2.60 14.22
N VAL A 33 -2.55 2.59 12.92
CA VAL A 33 -3.94 2.50 12.44
C VAL A 33 -4.43 1.06 12.25
N LYS A 34 -3.51 0.09 12.16
CA LYS A 34 -3.71 -1.36 11.93
C LYS A 34 -4.30 -1.73 10.57
N ALA A 35 -5.22 -0.92 10.06
CA ALA A 35 -5.83 -1.09 8.75
C ALA A 35 -6.09 0.28 8.13
N SER A 36 -5.73 0.42 6.85
CA SER A 36 -6.01 1.60 6.04
C SER A 36 -6.38 1.17 4.63
N PRO A 37 -7.31 1.87 3.94
CA PRO A 37 -7.44 1.72 2.51
C PRO A 37 -6.12 2.09 1.81
N TRP A 38 -5.77 1.35 0.76
CA TRP A 38 -4.62 1.67 -0.09
C TRP A 38 -5.07 2.52 -1.28
N GLU A 39 -5.03 3.83 -1.09
CA GLU A 39 -5.52 4.81 -2.05
C GLU A 39 -4.40 5.32 -2.99
N GLY A 40 -4.72 6.28 -3.86
CA GLY A 40 -3.71 7.00 -4.64
C GLY A 40 -3.09 6.24 -5.81
N VAL A 41 -3.41 4.96 -6.03
CA VAL A 41 -2.90 4.20 -7.19
C VAL A 41 -3.50 4.76 -8.48
N ARG A 42 -2.61 5.25 -9.37
CA ARG A 42 -2.97 5.82 -10.68
C ARG A 42 -2.25 5.14 -11.85
N ASN A 43 -1.41 4.15 -11.57
CA ASN A 43 -0.81 3.29 -12.58
C ASN A 43 -1.76 2.12 -12.90
N TYR A 44 -2.04 1.88 -14.19
CA TYR A 44 -3.00 0.87 -14.62
C TYR A 44 -2.56 -0.57 -14.31
N GLU A 45 -1.27 -0.87 -14.44
CA GLU A 45 -0.69 -2.17 -14.14
C GLU A 45 -0.75 -2.46 -12.64
N ALA A 46 -0.29 -1.53 -11.81
CA ALA A 46 -0.39 -1.63 -10.35
C ALA A 46 -1.82 -1.84 -9.87
N ARG A 47 -2.79 -1.11 -10.47
CA ARG A 47 -4.21 -1.31 -10.19
C ARG A 47 -4.67 -2.72 -10.54
N ASN A 48 -4.23 -3.27 -11.67
CA ASN A 48 -4.60 -4.63 -12.08
C ASN A 48 -3.97 -5.68 -11.16
N LEU A 49 -2.71 -5.49 -10.75
CA LEU A 49 -2.05 -6.32 -9.74
C LEU A 49 -2.82 -6.31 -8.41
N MET A 50 -3.28 -5.15 -7.94
CA MET A 50 -4.11 -5.05 -6.74
C MET A 50 -5.44 -5.80 -6.84
N LYS A 51 -6.02 -5.93 -8.04
CA LYS A 51 -7.23 -6.73 -8.26
C LYS A 51 -6.99 -8.24 -8.17
N GLU A 52 -5.74 -8.68 -8.35
CA GLU A 52 -5.36 -10.09 -8.21
C GLU A 52 -5.02 -10.49 -6.77
N MET A 53 -4.83 -9.51 -5.88
CA MET A 53 -4.55 -9.75 -4.46
C MET A 53 -5.73 -10.47 -3.79
N GLN A 54 -5.42 -11.43 -2.92
CA GLN A 54 -6.42 -12.15 -2.14
C GLN A 54 -6.26 -11.90 -0.63
N VAL A 55 -7.39 -11.92 0.09
CA VAL A 55 -7.38 -11.81 1.56
C VAL A 55 -6.57 -12.98 2.15
N GLY A 56 -5.63 -12.66 3.03
CA GLY A 56 -4.72 -13.63 3.65
C GLY A 56 -3.34 -13.71 3.01
N GLU A 57 -3.14 -13.09 1.83
CA GLU A 57 -1.82 -12.92 1.23
C GLU A 57 -0.99 -11.86 1.99
N LYS A 58 0.33 -12.01 1.96
CA LYS A 58 1.24 -11.14 2.73
C LYS A 58 1.69 -9.94 1.90
N VAL A 59 1.76 -8.79 2.57
CA VAL A 59 2.15 -7.50 2.01
C VAL A 59 3.29 -6.91 2.83
N GLY A 60 4.32 -6.41 2.15
CA GLY A 60 5.30 -5.48 2.72
C GLY A 60 5.04 -4.05 2.26
N ILE A 61 5.44 -3.08 3.08
CA ILE A 61 5.48 -1.65 2.72
C ILE A 61 6.95 -1.25 2.53
N ALA A 62 7.25 -0.55 1.43
CA ALA A 62 8.57 -0.03 1.09
C ALA A 62 8.53 1.46 0.73
#